data_AF-A0A176S5Z4-F1
#
_entry.id   AF-A0A176S5Z4-F1
#
_cell.length_a   1.000
_cell.length_b   1.000
_cell.length_c   1.000
_cell.angle_alpha   90.00
_cell.angle_beta   90.00
_cell.angle_gamma   90.00
#
_symmetry.space_group_name_H-M   'P 1'
#
loop_
_entity.id
_entity.type
_entity.pdbx_description
1 polymer ?
#
loop_
_entity_poly.entity_id
_entity_poly.type
_entity_poly.pdbx_seq_one_letter_code
_entity_poly.pdbx_strand_id
1 'polypeptide(L)'
;MLWIKLGNKEPNGPIKFALGLFLLGLGFLVLVIGAANIPTGAESASISMMWLILAYLLHTIGELCLSPVGLSYVNKLSPKHLMGVMFGAWFLAVAVGNYIGGLLFGMIDEIAQTQSMSAFFLMFVVIALGAAVLLFVLSFKLRKWMHGIH
;
A
#
# COMPACT_ATOMS: atom_id res chain seq x y z
N MET A 1 -7.71 16.45 -2.74
CA MET A 1 -9.05 17.06 -2.88
C MET A 1 -10.20 16.20 -2.33
N LEU A 2 -10.09 14.86 -2.24
CA LEU A 2 -11.17 14.01 -1.71
C LEU A 2 -11.48 14.30 -0.21
N TRP A 3 -10.45 14.49 0.61
CA TRP A 3 -10.58 14.75 2.05
C TRP A 3 -11.14 16.13 2.36
N ILE A 4 -10.69 17.15 1.61
CA ILE A 4 -11.19 18.53 1.70
C ILE A 4 -12.71 18.58 1.47
N LYS A 5 -13.26 17.68 0.63
CA LYS A 5 -14.72 17.56 0.43
C LYS A 5 -15.46 16.89 1.60
N LEU A 6 -14.78 16.12 2.45
CA LEU A 6 -15.38 15.49 3.65
C LEU A 6 -15.45 16.43 4.87
N GLY A 7 -14.73 17.56 4.87
CA GLY A 7 -14.83 18.59 5.91
C GLY A 7 -14.70 18.05 7.34
N ASN A 8 -15.73 18.22 8.18
CA ASN A 8 -15.74 17.80 9.59
C ASN A 8 -15.82 16.28 9.84
N LYS A 9 -15.94 15.44 8.80
CA LYS A 9 -15.92 13.96 8.92
C LYS A 9 -14.59 13.34 8.51
N GLU A 10 -13.54 14.14 8.40
CA GLU A 10 -12.23 13.63 8.02
C GLU A 10 -11.72 12.58 9.04
N PRO A 11 -11.47 11.33 8.61
CA PRO A 11 -10.87 10.34 9.49
C PRO A 11 -9.45 10.76 9.85
N ASN A 12 -8.99 10.42 11.06
CA ASN A 12 -7.64 10.73 11.51
C ASN A 12 -6.61 10.20 10.50
N GLY A 13 -5.51 10.90 10.27
CA GLY A 13 -4.62 10.52 9.19
C GLY A 13 -3.96 9.12 9.30
N PRO A 14 -3.76 8.48 10.46
CA PRO A 14 -3.41 7.05 10.51
C PRO A 14 -4.49 6.13 9.91
N ILE A 15 -5.78 6.51 10.03
CA ILE A 15 -6.90 5.79 9.40
C ILE A 15 -6.88 6.05 7.89
N LYS A 16 -6.54 7.26 7.43
CA LYS A 16 -6.34 7.55 6.00
C LYS A 16 -5.21 6.68 5.41
N PHE A 17 -4.14 6.45 6.18
CA PHE A 17 -3.07 5.51 5.83
C PHE A 17 -3.55 4.07 5.73
N ALA A 18 -4.29 3.60 6.74
CA ALA A 18 -4.84 2.25 6.75
C ALA A 18 -5.79 1.99 5.57
N LEU A 19 -6.61 2.98 5.19
CA LEU A 19 -7.48 2.91 4.02
C LEU A 19 -6.69 2.80 2.71
N GLY A 20 -5.58 3.52 2.58
CA GLY A 20 -4.69 3.41 1.42
C GLY A 20 -4.07 2.02 1.29
N LEU A 21 -3.57 1.45 2.40
CA LEU A 21 -3.04 0.08 2.43
C LEU A 21 -4.12 -0.97 2.16
N PHE A 22 -5.34 -0.75 2.65
CA PHE A 22 -6.47 -1.64 2.38
C PHE A 22 -6.84 -1.67 0.89
N LEU A 23 -6.89 -0.51 0.23
CA LEU A 23 -7.12 -0.41 -1.21
C LEU A 23 -6.00 -1.08 -2.03
N LEU A 24 -4.76 -0.97 -1.57
CA LEU A 24 -3.62 -1.66 -2.16
C LEU A 24 -3.76 -3.19 -2.05
N GLY A 25 -4.15 -3.69 -0.87
CA GLY A 25 -4.46 -5.12 -0.69
C GLY A 25 -5.61 -5.60 -1.56
N LEU A 26 -6.67 -4.79 -1.72
CA LEU A 26 -7.77 -5.10 -2.64
C LEU A 26 -7.32 -5.13 -4.12
N GLY A 27 -6.44 -4.22 -4.53
CA GLY A 27 -5.89 -4.22 -5.89
C GLY A 27 -5.12 -5.49 -6.21
N PHE A 28 -4.29 -5.98 -5.27
CA PHE A 28 -3.64 -7.28 -5.42
C PHE A 28 -4.63 -8.45 -5.37
N LEU A 29 -5.71 -8.36 -4.60
CA LEU A 29 -6.74 -9.41 -4.54
C LEU A 29 -7.48 -9.57 -5.87
N VAL A 30 -7.72 -8.45 -6.57
CA VAL A 30 -8.25 -8.47 -7.94
C VAL A 30 -7.31 -9.22 -8.89
N LEU A 31 -5.99 -9.08 -8.74
CA LEU A 31 -5.00 -9.83 -9.51
C LEU A 31 -4.96 -11.32 -9.13
N VAL A 32 -5.11 -11.67 -7.85
CA VAL A 32 -5.23 -13.07 -7.40
C VAL A 32 -6.41 -13.75 -8.10
N ILE A 33 -7.58 -13.10 -8.12
CA ILE A 33 -8.78 -13.64 -8.78
C ILE A 33 -8.56 -13.77 -10.30
N GLY A 34 -7.95 -12.76 -10.94
CA GLY A 34 -7.61 -12.81 -12.35
C GLY A 34 -6.62 -13.92 -12.70
N ALA A 35 -5.67 -14.20 -11.80
CA ALA A 35 -4.64 -15.23 -11.96
C ALA A 35 -5.06 -16.63 -11.48
N ALA A 36 -6.20 -16.78 -10.79
CA ALA A 36 -6.65 -18.04 -10.22
C ALA A 36 -6.92 -19.14 -11.26
N ASN A 37 -7.24 -18.74 -12.50
CA ASN A 37 -7.49 -19.66 -13.61
C ASN A 37 -6.22 -20.01 -14.42
N ILE A 38 -5.05 -19.52 -14.03
CA ILE A 38 -3.78 -19.86 -14.69
C ILE A 38 -3.24 -21.17 -14.10
N PRO A 39 -3.06 -22.23 -14.90
CA PRO A 39 -2.40 -23.45 -14.45
C PRO A 39 -0.94 -23.18 -14.04
N THR A 40 -0.46 -23.87 -13.00
CA THR A 40 0.95 -23.84 -12.59
C THR A 40 1.86 -24.21 -13.75
N GLY A 41 2.83 -23.34 -14.10
CA GLY A 41 3.79 -23.59 -15.18
C GLY A 41 3.32 -23.22 -16.59
N ALA A 42 2.17 -22.55 -16.77
CA ALA A 42 1.78 -22.03 -18.07
C ALA A 42 2.67 -20.84 -18.49
N GLU A 43 3.47 -21.01 -19.53
CA GLU A 43 4.34 -19.94 -20.10
C GLU A 43 3.54 -18.75 -20.66
N SER A 44 2.26 -18.95 -20.97
CA SER A 44 1.38 -17.88 -21.43
C SER A 44 -0.06 -18.15 -21.05
N ALA A 45 -0.67 -17.20 -20.34
CA ALA A 45 -2.10 -17.17 -20.08
C ALA A 45 -2.64 -15.80 -20.51
N SER A 46 -3.51 -15.80 -21.52
CA SER A 46 -4.19 -14.58 -21.97
C SER A 46 -5.34 -14.26 -21.02
N ILE A 47 -5.07 -13.41 -20.05
CA ILE A 47 -6.09 -12.86 -19.14
C ILE A 47 -6.60 -11.53 -19.68
N SER A 48 -7.88 -11.23 -19.42
CA SER A 48 -8.47 -9.94 -19.77
C SER A 48 -7.68 -8.77 -19.16
N MET A 49 -7.33 -7.78 -19.99
CA MET A 49 -6.67 -6.55 -19.56
C MET A 49 -7.46 -5.79 -18.48
N MET A 50 -8.77 -6.04 -18.37
CA MET A 50 -9.65 -5.43 -17.38
C MET A 50 -9.16 -5.64 -15.94
N TRP A 51 -8.54 -6.78 -15.62
CA TRP A 51 -8.00 -7.06 -14.28
C TRP A 51 -6.84 -6.13 -13.92
N LEU A 52 -5.96 -5.84 -14.89
CA LEU A 52 -4.87 -4.88 -14.71
C LEU A 52 -5.41 -3.47 -14.55
N ILE A 53 -6.38 -3.06 -15.38
CA ILE A 53 -7.01 -1.73 -15.29
C ILE A 53 -7.61 -1.52 -13.89
N LEU A 54 -8.35 -2.50 -13.37
CA LEU A 54 -8.94 -2.42 -12.03
C LEU A 54 -7.87 -2.37 -10.93
N ALA A 55 -6.82 -3.20 -11.01
CA ALA A 55 -5.74 -3.20 -10.04
C ALA A 55 -5.00 -1.84 -10.02
N TYR A 56 -4.63 -1.31 -11.18
CA TYR A 56 -3.99 0.00 -11.30
C TYR A 56 -4.89 1.13 -10.78
N LEU A 57 -6.19 1.08 -11.07
CA LEU A 57 -7.15 2.06 -10.56
C LEU A 57 -7.19 2.02 -9.02
N LEU A 58 -7.29 0.84 -8.42
CA LEU A 58 -7.32 0.69 -6.95
C LEU A 58 -6.00 1.13 -6.30
N HIS A 59 -4.86 0.75 -6.87
CA HIS A 59 -3.54 1.16 -6.39
C HIS A 59 -3.36 2.68 -6.46
N THR A 60 -3.74 3.31 -7.57
CA THR A 60 -3.65 4.77 -7.75
C THR A 60 -4.52 5.51 -6.73
N ILE A 61 -5.75 5.03 -6.48
CA ILE A 61 -6.63 5.63 -5.47
C ILE A 61 -6.01 5.46 -4.06
N GLY A 62 -5.40 4.32 -3.78
CA GLY A 62 -4.67 4.07 -2.53
C GLY A 62 -3.49 5.03 -2.36
N GLU A 63 -2.67 5.22 -3.40
CA GLU A 63 -1.53 6.15 -3.38
C GLU A 63 -1.94 7.61 -3.20
N LEU A 64 -3.06 8.02 -3.81
CA LEU A 64 -3.65 9.35 -3.63
C LEU A 64 -4.08 9.61 -2.19
N CYS A 65 -4.32 8.55 -1.41
CA CYS A 65 -4.63 8.65 0.01
C CYS A 65 -3.36 8.67 0.88
N LEU A 66 -2.31 7.95 0.50
CA LEU A 66 -1.06 7.83 1.26
C LEU A 66 -0.14 9.04 1.10
N SER A 67 0.11 9.46 -0.14
CA SER A 67 1.11 10.50 -0.47
C SER A 67 0.88 11.86 0.21
N PRO A 68 -0.34 12.46 0.21
CA PRO A 68 -0.55 13.76 0.87
C PRO A 68 -0.54 13.65 2.40
N VAL A 69 -0.93 12.50 2.95
CA VAL A 69 -1.02 12.29 4.40
C VAL A 69 0.36 12.03 4.98
N GLY A 70 1.21 11.25 4.28
CA GLY A 70 2.56 10.90 4.73
C GLY A 70 3.45 12.12 4.91
N LEU A 71 3.57 12.92 3.85
CA LEU A 71 4.39 14.14 3.87
C LEU A 71 3.85 15.18 4.87
N SER A 72 2.53 15.25 5.06
CA SER A 72 1.93 16.13 6.08
C SER A 72 2.34 15.70 7.50
N TYR A 73 2.37 14.40 7.80
CA TYR A 73 2.81 13.91 9.10
C TYR A 73 4.29 14.10 9.35
N VAL A 74 5.13 13.82 8.35
CA VAL A 74 6.56 14.09 8.44
C VAL A 74 6.76 15.57 8.77
N ASN A 75 6.05 16.49 8.10
CA ASN A 75 6.19 17.91 8.40
C ASN A 75 5.65 18.31 9.79
N LYS A 76 4.46 17.83 10.18
CA LYS A 76 3.79 18.24 11.43
C LYS A 76 4.42 17.62 12.69
N LEU A 77 4.98 16.42 12.61
CA LEU A 77 5.54 15.69 13.76
C LEU A 77 7.07 15.84 13.87
N SER A 78 7.74 16.41 12.86
CA SER A 78 9.20 16.59 12.91
C SER A 78 9.59 17.78 13.78
N PRO A 79 10.65 17.66 14.60
CA PRO A 79 11.23 18.81 15.26
C PRO A 79 11.85 19.75 14.22
N LYS A 80 11.63 21.06 14.38
CA LYS A 80 11.98 22.10 13.39
C LYS A 80 13.45 22.06 12.93
N HIS A 81 14.37 21.62 13.81
CA HIS A 81 15.80 21.56 13.51
C HIS A 81 16.23 20.27 12.78
N LEU A 82 15.39 19.23 12.71
CA LEU A 82 15.68 17.96 12.02
C LEU A 82 14.76 17.69 10.82
N MET A 83 14.01 18.69 10.33
CA MET A 83 13.08 18.50 9.22
C MET A 83 13.75 17.85 8.00
N GLY A 84 14.96 18.31 7.63
CA GLY A 84 15.72 17.72 6.51
C GLY A 84 16.06 16.24 6.73
N VAL A 85 16.41 15.84 7.95
CA VAL A 85 16.71 14.44 8.30
C VAL A 85 15.44 13.59 8.23
N MET A 86 14.30 14.11 8.68
CA MET A 86 13.03 13.38 8.68
C MET A 86 12.47 13.19 7.26
N PHE A 87 12.61 14.20 6.39
CA PHE A 87 12.32 14.04 4.96
C PHE A 87 13.29 13.05 4.29
N GLY A 88 14.58 13.10 4.65
CA GLY A 88 15.57 12.11 4.20
C GLY A 88 15.18 10.68 4.60
N ALA A 89 14.77 10.47 5.85
CA ALA A 89 14.30 9.18 6.34
C ALA A 89 13.04 8.68 5.62
N TRP A 90 12.10 9.59 5.32
CA TRP A 90 10.91 9.28 4.53
C TRP A 90 11.26 8.78 3.12
N PHE A 91 12.09 9.53 2.39
CA PHE A 91 12.51 9.11 1.04
C PHE A 91 13.39 7.88 1.05
N LEU A 92 14.23 7.69 2.07
CA LEU A 92 15.03 6.49 2.24
C LEU A 92 14.13 5.26 2.47
N ALA A 93 13.08 5.37 3.29
CA ALA A 93 12.10 4.30 3.46
C ALA A 93 11.41 3.93 2.14
N VAL A 94 11.05 4.94 1.32
CA VAL A 94 10.50 4.71 -0.03
C VAL A 94 11.52 4.03 -0.95
N ALA A 95 12.79 4.43 -0.91
CA ALA A 95 13.85 3.83 -1.73
C ALA A 95 14.08 2.35 -1.35
N VAL A 96 14.17 2.06 -0.05
CA VAL A 96 14.30 0.68 0.46
C VAL A 96 13.08 -0.16 0.09
N GLY A 97 11.87 0.39 0.20
CA GLY A 97 10.64 -0.27 -0.21
C GLY A 97 10.64 -0.65 -1.69
N ASN A 98 11.04 0.28 -2.57
CA ASN A 98 11.18 0.02 -4.01
C ASN A 98 12.26 -1.01 -4.31
N TYR A 99 13.39 -0.99 -3.58
CA TYR A 99 14.46 -1.96 -3.75
C TYR A 99 14.01 -3.39 -3.39
N ILE A 100 13.37 -3.57 -2.23
CA ILE A 100 12.82 -4.86 -1.80
C ILE A 100 11.72 -5.31 -2.77
N GLY A 101 10.85 -4.41 -3.19
CA GLY A 101 9.83 -4.69 -4.19
C GLY A 101 10.44 -5.20 -5.50
N GLY A 102 11.48 -4.53 -6.00
CA GLY A 102 12.21 -4.93 -7.20
C GLY A 102 12.85 -6.33 -7.09
N LEU A 103 13.43 -6.66 -5.93
CA LEU A 103 13.97 -8.00 -5.68
C LEU A 103 12.87 -9.07 -5.70
N LEU A 104 11.75 -8.83 -5.02
CA LEU A 104 10.62 -9.77 -4.99
C LEU A 104 10.00 -9.99 -6.37
N PHE A 105 9.85 -8.93 -7.17
CA PHE A 105 9.38 -9.04 -8.55
C PHE A 105 10.40 -9.70 -9.47
N GLY A 106 11.70 -9.55 -9.21
CA GLY A 106 12.75 -10.27 -9.95
C GLY A 106 12.71 -11.79 -9.75
N MET A 107 12.16 -12.25 -8.63
CA MET A 107 11.97 -13.68 -8.31
C MET A 107 10.62 -14.23 -8.80
N ILE A 108 9.84 -13.46 -9.56
CA ILE A 108 8.49 -13.85 -9.97
C ILE A 108 8.47 -15.15 -10.78
N ASP A 109 9.45 -15.35 -11.66
CA ASP A 109 9.49 -16.53 -12.53
C ASP A 109 9.75 -17.82 -11.73
N GLU A 110 10.69 -17.79 -10.79
CA GLU A 110 10.98 -18.93 -9.90
C GLU A 110 9.80 -19.28 -8.99
N ILE A 111 9.11 -18.26 -8.46
CA ILE A 111 7.98 -18.44 -7.56
C ILE A 111 6.73 -18.89 -8.34
N ALA A 112 6.49 -18.34 -9.53
CA ALA A 112 5.37 -18.71 -10.37
C ALA A 112 5.45 -20.16 -10.85
N GLN A 113 6.66 -20.68 -11.12
CA GLN A 113 6.87 -22.08 -11.45
C GLN A 113 6.64 -23.02 -10.26
N THR A 114 6.99 -22.59 -9.04
CA THR A 114 6.95 -23.46 -7.85
C THR A 114 5.63 -23.41 -7.08
N GLN A 115 4.95 -22.26 -7.06
CA GLN A 115 3.81 -21.98 -6.16
C GLN A 115 2.57 -21.40 -6.87
N SER A 116 2.60 -21.19 -8.19
CA SER A 116 1.60 -20.48 -9.00
C SER A 116 1.65 -18.94 -8.89
N MET A 117 1.28 -18.26 -9.98
CA MET A 117 1.19 -16.80 -10.05
C MET A 117 0.18 -16.21 -9.06
N SER A 118 -0.89 -16.96 -8.76
CA SER A 118 -1.91 -16.57 -7.78
C SER A 118 -1.34 -16.51 -6.36
N ALA A 119 -0.48 -17.46 -5.97
CA ALA A 119 0.14 -17.48 -4.65
C ALA A 119 1.12 -16.31 -4.44
N PHE A 120 1.84 -15.92 -5.51
CA PHE A 120 2.72 -14.75 -5.51
C PHE A 120 1.93 -13.47 -5.18
N PHE A 121 0.83 -13.21 -5.87
CA PHE A 121 -0.01 -12.04 -5.58
C PHE A 121 -0.68 -12.12 -4.20
N LEU A 122 -1.05 -13.33 -3.75
CA LEU A 122 -1.66 -13.54 -2.44
C LEU A 122 -0.71 -13.13 -1.29
N MET A 123 0.60 -13.35 -1.45
CA MET A 123 1.60 -12.86 -0.49
C MET A 123 1.49 -11.33 -0.29
N PHE A 124 1.36 -10.57 -1.37
CA PHE A 124 1.18 -9.11 -1.29
C PHE A 124 -0.16 -8.72 -0.67
N VAL A 125 -1.23 -9.47 -0.94
CA VAL A 125 -2.54 -9.26 -0.29
C VAL A 125 -2.41 -9.40 1.23
N VAL A 126 -1.78 -10.47 1.70
CA VAL A 126 -1.61 -10.73 3.14
C VAL A 126 -0.75 -9.67 3.80
N ILE A 127 0.36 -9.27 3.16
CA ILE A 127 1.24 -8.22 3.70
C ILE A 127 0.50 -6.87 3.74
N ALA A 128 -0.17 -6.48 2.65
CA ALA A 128 -0.86 -5.19 2.56
C ALA A 128 -2.06 -5.10 3.50
N LEU A 129 -2.93 -6.12 3.53
CA LEU A 129 -4.07 -6.16 4.44
C LEU A 129 -3.62 -6.33 5.89
N GLY A 130 -2.59 -7.14 6.15
CA GLY A 130 -2.00 -7.29 7.48
C GLY A 130 -1.45 -5.96 8.00
N ALA A 131 -0.72 -5.21 7.17
CA ALA A 131 -0.25 -3.87 7.50
C ALA A 131 -1.40 -2.87 7.68
N ALA A 132 -2.46 -2.96 6.86
CA ALA A 132 -3.65 -2.12 7.00
C ALA A 132 -4.36 -2.35 8.33
N VAL A 133 -4.59 -3.62 8.71
CA VAL A 133 -5.21 -4.00 9.99
C VAL A 133 -4.33 -3.59 11.16
N LEU A 134 -3.02 -3.83 11.07
CA LEU A 134 -2.06 -3.45 12.10
C LEU A 134 -2.04 -1.93 12.31
N LEU A 135 -2.00 -1.14 11.23
CA LEU A 135 -2.10 0.33 11.33
C LEU A 135 -3.47 0.77 11.84
N PHE A 136 -4.55 0.10 11.47
CA PHE A 136 -5.88 0.41 11.97
C PHE A 136 -5.98 0.18 13.49
N VAL A 137 -5.45 -0.94 14.00
CA VAL A 137 -5.38 -1.22 15.44
C VAL A 137 -4.46 -0.22 16.16
N LEU A 138 -3.29 0.07 15.60
CA LEU A 138 -2.39 1.07 16.16
C LEU A 138 -2.96 2.49 16.08
N SER A 139 -3.86 2.78 15.15
CA SER A 139 -4.46 4.10 14.98
C SER A 139 -5.18 4.57 16.25
N PHE A 140 -5.77 3.66 17.02
CA PHE A 140 -6.41 3.99 18.29
C PHE A 140 -5.41 4.52 19.32
N LYS A 141 -4.21 3.94 19.37
CA LYS A 141 -3.13 4.34 20.28
C LYS A 141 -2.37 5.56 19.77
N LEU A 142 -2.08 5.61 18.47
CA LEU A 142 -1.44 6.75 17.80
C LEU A 142 -2.27 8.02 17.93
N ARG A 143 -3.59 7.92 17.80
CA ARG A 143 -4.51 9.05 18.03
C ARG A 143 -4.34 9.67 19.41
N LYS A 144 -4.06 8.86 20.44
CA LYS A 144 -3.80 9.33 21.81
C LYS A 144 -2.42 10.00 21.94
N TRP A 145 -1.43 9.55 21.18
CA TRP A 145 -0.06 10.05 21.23
C TRP A 145 0.19 11.28 20.34
N MET A 146 -0.70 11.56 19.40
CA MET A 146 -0.59 12.69 18.48
C MET A 146 -0.99 14.04 19.09
N HIS A 147 -1.24 14.13 20.42
CA HIS A 147 -1.46 15.39 21.16
C HIS A 147 -2.34 16.44 20.45
N GLY A 148 -3.43 16.02 19.79
CA GLY A 148 -4.40 16.94 19.16
C GLY A 148 -4.06 17.42 17.75
N ILE A 149 -3.07 16.83 17.07
CA ILE A 149 -2.71 17.18 15.70
C ILE A 149 -3.65 16.46 14.71
N HIS A 150 -4.59 17.21 14.12
CA HIS A 150 -5.50 16.78 13.06
C HIS A 150 -4.85 16.86 11.67
#